data_AF-A0A7S2I0Z9-F1
#
_entry.id   AF-A0A7S2I0Z9-F1
#
_cell.length_a   1.000
_cell.length_b   1.000
_cell.length_c   1.000
_cell.angle_alpha   90.00
_cell.angle_beta   90.00
_cell.angle_gamma   90.00
#
_symmetry.space_group_name_H-M   'P 1'
#
loop_
_entity.id
_entity.type
_entity.pdbx_description
1 polymer ?
#
loop_
_entity_poly.entity_id
_entity_poly.type
_entity_poly.pdbx_seq_one_letter_code
_entity_poly.pdbx_strand_id
1 'polypeptide(L)'
;ELPDEVEMDEIVSDDLASMQVTKSESEDSAGSPADLGLGEQAWMTMAGLRQRAREVTRLVNTVVVGSWNAGDQSTGSSTAFLTFYSIADRVAAEQMVLDSDLVHWQAFRAPEACDIVWPNAALPIAKVHVATACVSAFLVVLLLFWSTAVASLQFYTSELTPVLLHGLADFGVLGKQLYSFLASYLPVLALIGLQCLLPAVFDFLARNIEGIKTSSQIQRRVLRTYFQFQMATLYVTVFSGSLLSGLCEVLQKPTNVFFIL
;
A
#
# COMPACT_ATOMS: atom_id res chain seq x y z
N GLU A 1 49.62 7.76 -13.06
CA GLU A 1 49.16 9.05 -13.61
C GLU A 1 47.69 8.92 -13.98
N LEU A 2 46.86 9.92 -13.66
CA LEU A 2 45.49 10.06 -14.18
C LEU A 2 45.60 10.67 -15.58
N PRO A 3 44.89 10.16 -16.61
CA PRO A 3 44.89 10.79 -17.92
C PRO A 3 44.13 12.13 -17.87
N ASP A 4 44.67 13.13 -18.57
CA ASP A 4 44.22 14.52 -18.58
C ASP A 4 42.79 14.67 -19.12
N GLU A 5 42.00 15.59 -18.55
CA GLU A 5 40.58 15.85 -18.90
C GLU A 5 40.36 16.10 -20.41
N VAL A 6 41.39 16.54 -21.14
CA VAL A 6 41.35 16.79 -22.59
C VAL A 6 41.25 15.49 -23.40
N GLU A 7 41.84 14.40 -22.93
CA GLU A 7 41.81 13.10 -23.63
C GLU A 7 40.44 12.41 -23.46
N MET A 8 39.75 12.66 -22.34
CA MET A 8 38.40 12.15 -22.09
C MET A 8 37.34 12.79 -23.00
N ASP A 9 37.42 14.10 -23.26
CA ASP A 9 36.47 14.78 -24.14
C ASP A 9 36.63 14.35 -25.61
N GLU A 10 37.86 14.05 -26.05
CA GLU A 10 38.13 13.54 -27.41
C GLU A 10 37.58 12.11 -27.58
N ILE A 11 37.75 11.25 -26.57
CA ILE A 11 37.18 9.89 -26.56
C ILE A 11 35.64 9.93 -26.56
N VAL A 12 35.03 10.83 -25.78
CA VAL A 12 33.57 10.98 -25.75
C VAL A 12 33.03 11.52 -27.07
N SER A 13 33.74 12.45 -27.71
CA SER A 13 33.34 12.99 -29.02
C SER A 13 33.44 11.92 -30.13
N ASP A 14 34.49 11.10 -30.13
CA ASP A 14 34.64 10.00 -31.09
C ASP A 14 33.61 8.89 -30.86
N ASP A 15 33.27 8.59 -29.60
CA ASP A 15 32.25 7.58 -29.28
C ASP A 15 30.83 8.06 -29.68
N LEU A 16 30.55 9.35 -29.50
CA LEU A 16 29.32 9.98 -29.99
C LEU A 16 29.25 9.99 -31.53
N ALA A 17 30.37 10.20 -32.23
CA ALA A 17 30.43 10.14 -33.69
C ALA A 17 30.22 8.71 -34.21
N SER A 18 30.83 7.71 -33.57
CA SER A 18 30.65 6.28 -33.93
C SER A 18 29.22 5.79 -33.66
N MET A 19 28.57 6.28 -32.61
CA MET A 19 27.15 6.03 -32.34
C MET A 19 26.23 6.67 -33.38
N GLN A 20 26.59 7.82 -33.97
CA GLN A 20 25.79 8.42 -35.05
C GLN A 20 25.95 7.67 -36.37
N VAL A 21 27.17 7.21 -36.70
CA VAL A 21 27.43 6.42 -37.92
C VAL A 21 26.75 5.04 -37.85
N THR A 22 26.78 4.36 -36.71
CA THR A 22 26.06 3.08 -36.52
C THR A 22 24.53 3.24 -36.52
N LYS A 23 24.02 4.42 -36.13
CA LYS A 23 22.61 4.75 -36.24
C LYS A 23 22.16 4.95 -37.69
N SER A 24 22.98 5.58 -38.54
CA SER A 24 22.68 5.69 -39.98
C SER A 24 22.73 4.35 -40.70
N GLU A 25 23.67 3.47 -40.32
CA GLU A 25 23.82 2.17 -41.00
C GLU A 25 22.73 1.14 -40.59
N SER A 26 22.14 1.30 -39.40
CA SER A 26 21.01 0.46 -38.95
C SER A 26 19.64 0.94 -39.46
N GLU A 27 19.50 2.20 -39.89
CA GLU A 27 18.28 2.70 -40.55
C GLU A 27 18.19 2.27 -42.02
N ASP A 28 19.32 2.05 -42.71
CA ASP A 28 19.35 1.64 -44.12
C ASP A 28 19.27 0.12 -44.34
N SER A 29 19.53 -0.71 -43.31
CA SER A 29 19.46 -2.17 -43.40
C SER A 29 18.08 -2.76 -43.07
N ALA A 30 17.09 -1.97 -42.66
CA ALA A 30 15.73 -2.45 -42.44
C ALA A 30 15.00 -2.52 -43.79
N GLY A 31 15.10 -3.68 -44.46
CA GLY A 31 14.48 -3.95 -45.75
C GLY A 31 13.05 -3.40 -45.91
N SER A 32 12.84 -2.73 -47.04
CA SER A 32 11.56 -2.18 -47.48
C SER A 32 10.42 -3.23 -47.39
N PRO A 33 9.22 -2.84 -46.92
CA PRO A 33 8.19 -3.76 -46.45
C PRO A 33 7.30 -4.33 -47.57
N ALA A 34 7.90 -4.84 -48.64
CA ALA A 34 7.16 -5.52 -49.72
C ALA A 34 7.15 -7.05 -49.57
N ASP A 35 8.09 -7.63 -48.81
CA ASP A 35 8.38 -9.07 -48.91
C ASP A 35 7.81 -9.96 -47.79
N LEU A 36 7.12 -9.40 -46.78
CA LEU A 36 6.70 -10.14 -45.58
C LEU A 36 5.19 -10.36 -45.39
N GLY A 37 4.35 -10.01 -46.38
CA GLY A 37 2.93 -10.43 -46.43
C GLY A 37 2.04 -10.00 -45.24
N LEU A 38 2.53 -9.14 -44.36
CA LEU A 38 1.79 -8.60 -43.22
C LEU A 38 1.07 -7.33 -43.68
N GLY A 39 -0.26 -7.43 -43.79
CA GLY A 39 -1.13 -6.37 -44.31
C GLY A 39 -0.97 -5.02 -43.59
N GLU A 40 -1.32 -3.94 -44.28
CA GLU A 40 -1.18 -2.53 -43.86
C GLU A 40 -1.65 -2.23 -42.42
N GLN A 41 -2.62 -3.00 -41.91
CA GLN A 41 -3.13 -2.85 -40.54
C GLN A 41 -2.08 -3.21 -39.46
N ALA A 42 -1.21 -4.19 -39.71
CA ALA A 42 -0.14 -4.58 -38.79
C ALA A 42 0.97 -3.51 -38.69
N TRP A 43 1.21 -2.79 -39.77
CA TRP A 43 2.18 -1.69 -39.80
C TRP A 43 1.70 -0.47 -39.02
N MET A 44 0.41 -0.15 -39.10
CA MET A 44 -0.18 0.96 -38.33
C MET A 44 -0.12 0.70 -36.82
N THR A 45 -0.33 -0.54 -36.36
CA THR A 45 -0.22 -0.89 -34.93
C THR A 45 1.22 -0.93 -34.44
N MET A 46 2.15 -1.44 -35.25
CA MET A 46 3.59 -1.45 -34.93
C MET A 46 4.19 -0.04 -34.91
N ALA A 47 3.79 0.84 -35.82
CA ALA A 47 4.22 2.24 -35.84
C ALA A 47 3.77 2.98 -34.57
N GLY A 48 2.51 2.78 -34.14
CA GLY A 48 2.00 3.34 -32.89
C GLY A 48 2.71 2.82 -31.63
N LEU A 49 3.03 1.52 -31.59
CA LEU A 49 3.81 0.93 -30.50
C LEU A 49 5.25 1.48 -30.44
N ARG A 50 5.90 1.66 -31.60
CA ARG A 50 7.24 2.28 -31.68
C ARG A 50 7.23 3.74 -31.26
N GLN A 51 6.16 4.49 -31.57
CA GLN A 51 6.03 5.87 -31.13
C GLN A 51 5.87 5.97 -29.61
N ARG A 52 5.02 5.13 -29.01
CA ARG A 52 4.86 5.05 -27.55
C ARG A 52 6.12 4.58 -26.84
N ALA A 53 6.85 3.62 -27.41
CA ALA A 53 8.13 3.18 -26.87
C ALA A 53 9.15 4.32 -26.84
N ARG A 54 9.25 5.13 -27.91
CA ARG A 54 10.12 6.30 -27.96
C ARG A 54 9.74 7.38 -26.94
N GLU A 55 8.45 7.59 -26.70
CA GLU A 55 7.97 8.50 -25.65
C GLU A 55 8.35 8.01 -24.26
N VAL A 56 8.17 6.71 -23.97
CA VAL A 56 8.60 6.11 -22.70
C VAL A 56 10.11 6.25 -22.51
N THR A 57 10.91 5.96 -23.54
CA THR A 57 12.37 6.13 -23.46
C THR A 57 12.77 7.59 -23.21
N ARG A 58 12.06 8.55 -23.82
CA ARG A 58 12.30 9.98 -23.56
C ARG A 58 11.93 10.39 -22.13
N LEU A 59 10.81 9.89 -21.61
CA LEU A 59 10.40 10.16 -20.23
C LEU A 59 11.37 9.52 -19.22
N VAL A 60 11.81 8.28 -19.47
CA VAL A 60 12.84 7.65 -18.64
C VAL A 60 14.14 8.43 -18.70
N ASN A 61 14.62 8.81 -19.88
CA ASN A 61 15.85 9.58 -20.00
C ASN A 61 15.76 10.94 -19.32
N THR A 62 14.64 11.65 -19.42
CA THR A 62 14.45 12.95 -18.76
C THR A 62 14.29 12.83 -17.24
N VAL A 63 13.67 11.77 -16.72
CA VAL A 63 13.60 11.51 -15.27
C VAL A 63 14.96 11.08 -14.74
N VAL A 64 15.65 10.19 -15.44
CA VAL A 64 16.98 9.71 -15.07
C VAL A 64 17.96 10.88 -15.14
N VAL A 65 18.19 11.47 -16.32
CA VAL A 65 19.13 12.60 -16.51
C VAL A 65 18.69 13.84 -15.71
N GLY A 66 17.39 14.10 -15.56
CA GLY A 66 16.88 15.16 -14.70
C GLY A 66 17.21 14.93 -13.23
N SER A 67 17.21 13.67 -12.76
CA SER A 67 17.67 13.31 -11.41
C SER A 67 19.17 13.47 -11.21
N TRP A 68 19.99 13.39 -12.26
CA TRP A 68 21.44 13.60 -12.19
C TRP A 68 21.82 15.08 -12.29
N ASN A 69 21.15 15.84 -13.17
CA ASN A 69 21.40 17.27 -13.41
C ASN A 69 20.71 18.18 -12.38
N ALA A 70 19.66 17.70 -11.71
CA ALA A 70 19.28 18.21 -10.41
C ALA A 70 20.37 17.80 -9.41
N GLY A 71 21.52 18.47 -9.49
CA GLY A 71 22.41 18.68 -8.37
C GLY A 71 21.65 19.47 -7.30
N ASP A 72 20.67 18.81 -6.69
CA ASP A 72 19.93 19.30 -5.55
C ASP A 72 20.98 19.55 -4.47
N GLN A 73 21.06 20.80 -4.03
CA GLN A 73 21.78 21.13 -2.82
C GLN A 73 21.20 20.23 -1.74
N SER A 74 21.95 19.19 -1.39
CA SER A 74 21.46 18.06 -0.65
C SER A 74 20.83 18.54 0.65
N THR A 75 19.50 18.55 0.69
CA THR A 75 18.78 18.46 1.95
C THR A 75 19.16 17.10 2.49
N GLY A 76 20.24 17.03 3.29
CA GLY A 76 20.88 15.79 3.68
C GLY A 76 19.86 14.78 4.19
N SER A 77 19.85 13.58 3.61
CA SER A 77 19.04 12.49 4.13
C SER A 77 19.61 12.09 5.49
N SER A 78 18.77 12.12 6.53
CA SER A 78 19.13 11.67 7.88
C SER A 78 19.29 10.14 7.99
N THR A 79 19.19 9.41 6.88
CA THR A 79 19.27 7.94 6.83
C THR A 79 20.36 7.51 5.84
N ALA A 80 21.22 6.59 6.27
CA ALA A 80 22.29 6.01 5.46
C ALA A 80 22.37 4.48 5.66
N PHE A 81 22.90 3.78 4.67
CA PHE A 81 23.18 2.35 4.74
C PHE A 81 24.66 2.12 5.01
N LEU A 82 24.97 1.22 5.95
CA LEU A 82 26.33 0.87 6.34
C LEU A 82 26.58 -0.60 6.04
N THR A 83 27.69 -0.88 5.37
CA THR A 83 28.14 -2.25 5.07
C THR A 83 29.39 -2.53 5.88
N PHE A 84 29.39 -3.65 6.60
CA PHE A 84 30.51 -4.11 7.41
C PHE A 84 31.21 -5.28 6.72
N TYR A 85 32.52 -5.42 6.94
CA TYR A 85 33.29 -6.58 6.44
C TYR A 85 32.96 -7.87 7.20
N SER A 86 32.59 -7.76 8.48
CA SER A 86 32.25 -8.89 9.35
C SER A 86 30.81 -8.82 9.86
N ILE A 87 30.16 -9.97 9.97
CA ILE A 87 28.82 -10.10 10.56
C ILE A 87 28.85 -9.76 12.06
N ALA A 88 29.95 -10.09 12.75
CA ALA A 88 30.11 -9.81 14.18
C ALA A 88 30.10 -8.29 14.43
N ASP A 89 30.84 -7.53 13.61
CA ASP A 89 30.91 -6.07 13.71
C ASP A 89 29.55 -5.42 13.42
N ARG A 90 28.82 -5.94 12.43
CA ARG A 90 27.45 -5.50 12.12
C ARG A 90 26.50 -5.71 13.30
N VAL A 91 26.52 -6.89 13.92
CA VAL A 91 25.67 -7.21 15.08
C VAL A 91 26.06 -6.35 16.28
N ALA A 92 27.36 -6.15 16.51
CA ALA A 92 27.86 -5.29 17.57
C ALA A 92 27.39 -3.84 17.38
N ALA A 93 27.52 -3.28 16.17
CA ALA A 93 27.06 -1.93 15.85
C ALA A 93 25.54 -1.77 15.98
N GLU A 94 24.75 -2.82 15.69
CA GLU A 94 23.29 -2.84 15.87
C GLU A 94 22.89 -2.82 17.35
N GLN A 95 23.68 -3.44 18.23
CA GLN A 95 23.38 -3.57 19.65
C GLN A 95 23.96 -2.43 20.51
N MET A 96 24.92 -1.68 19.98
CA MET A 96 25.55 -0.56 20.68
C MET A 96 24.68 0.69 20.65
N VAL A 97 24.70 1.43 21.76
CA VAL A 97 24.16 2.79 21.82
C VAL A 97 25.19 3.72 21.18
N LEU A 98 24.84 4.27 20.02
CA LEU A 98 25.73 5.10 19.20
C LEU A 98 25.89 6.53 19.71
N ASP A 99 24.90 7.04 20.44
CA ASP A 99 24.86 8.40 20.94
C ASP A 99 24.24 8.44 22.35
N SER A 100 24.60 9.44 23.14
CA SER A 100 24.03 9.67 24.47
C SER A 100 22.53 9.94 24.39
N ASP A 101 22.09 10.56 23.29
CA ASP A 101 20.67 10.72 22.95
C ASP A 101 20.18 9.57 22.05
N LEU A 102 19.41 8.65 22.64
CA LEU A 102 18.83 7.46 21.97
C LEU A 102 17.91 7.77 20.78
N VAL A 103 17.55 9.04 20.56
CA VAL A 103 16.56 9.47 19.57
C VAL A 103 17.22 9.89 18.24
N HIS A 104 18.47 10.36 18.27
CA HIS A 104 19.12 10.93 17.08
C HIS A 104 19.75 9.87 16.17
N TRP A 105 20.38 8.85 16.75
CA TRP A 105 21.06 7.79 16.00
C TRP A 105 20.53 6.42 16.38
N GLN A 106 19.85 5.77 15.43
CA GLN A 106 19.31 4.41 15.59
C GLN A 106 19.86 3.53 14.47
N ALA A 107 20.63 2.52 14.84
CA ALA A 107 21.04 1.45 13.94
C ALA A 107 20.06 0.28 14.05
N PHE A 108 19.62 -0.23 12.92
CA PHE A 108 18.81 -1.43 12.83
C PHE A 108 19.32 -2.28 11.67
N ARG A 109 19.04 -3.59 11.72
CA ARG A 109 19.34 -4.47 10.60
C ARG A 109 18.68 -3.95 9.32
N ALA A 110 19.51 -3.71 8.30
CA ALA A 110 19.03 -3.29 7.00
C ALA A 110 18.04 -4.34 6.43
N PRO A 111 16.84 -3.92 6.00
CA PRO A 111 15.88 -4.78 5.32
C PRO A 111 16.39 -5.14 3.92
N GLU A 112 15.77 -6.15 3.31
CA GLU A 112 16.07 -6.51 1.92
C GLU A 112 15.77 -5.35 0.96
N ALA A 113 16.56 -5.20 -0.10
CA ALA A 113 16.47 -4.06 -1.01
C ALA A 113 15.09 -3.93 -1.68
N CYS A 114 14.42 -5.05 -1.93
CA CYS A 114 13.08 -5.08 -2.53
C CYS A 114 11.95 -4.70 -1.56
N ASP A 115 12.19 -4.79 -0.24
CA ASP A 115 11.19 -4.46 0.79
C ASP A 115 11.21 -2.97 1.16
N ILE A 116 12.23 -2.24 0.71
CA ILE A 116 12.39 -0.81 0.97
C ILE A 116 11.44 0.00 0.09
N VAL A 117 10.65 0.86 0.72
CA VAL A 117 9.84 1.86 0.03
C VAL A 117 10.69 3.10 -0.18
N TRP A 118 11.39 3.17 -1.32
CA TRP A 118 12.35 4.24 -1.64
C TRP A 118 11.83 5.67 -1.46
N PRO A 119 10.59 6.03 -1.84
CA PRO A 119 10.06 7.37 -1.58
C PRO A 119 10.03 7.73 -0.09
N ASN A 120 9.88 6.73 0.79
CA ASN A 120 9.77 6.92 2.23
C ASN A 120 11.13 6.82 2.95
N ALA A 121 12.18 6.35 2.27
CA ALA A 121 13.48 6.06 2.88
C ALA A 121 14.18 7.32 3.45
N ALA A 122 14.00 8.47 2.79
CA ALA A 122 14.61 9.75 3.18
C ALA A 122 13.89 10.47 4.33
N LEU A 123 12.75 9.97 4.82
CA LEU A 123 12.02 10.65 5.89
C LEU A 123 12.77 10.58 7.24
N PRO A 124 12.86 11.72 7.96
CA PRO A 124 13.41 11.74 9.31
C PRO A 124 12.46 11.05 10.28
N ILE A 125 13.04 10.35 11.26
CA ILE A 125 12.33 9.51 12.24
C ILE A 125 11.29 10.32 13.04
N ALA A 126 11.60 11.57 13.39
CA ALA A 126 10.68 12.45 14.12
C ALA A 126 9.38 12.73 13.35
N LYS A 127 9.44 12.96 12.03
CA LYS A 127 8.24 13.18 11.22
C LYS A 127 7.38 11.93 11.15
N VAL A 128 8.00 10.76 11.01
CA VAL A 128 7.32 9.46 10.99
C VAL A 128 6.62 9.20 12.33
N HIS A 129 7.24 9.51 13.47
CA HIS A 129 6.60 9.34 14.78
C HIS A 129 5.36 10.22 14.95
N VAL A 130 5.44 11.50 14.59
CA VAL A 130 4.29 12.42 14.68
C VAL A 130 3.16 11.98 13.75
N ALA A 131 3.49 11.59 12.51
CA ALA A 131 2.51 11.06 11.56
C ALA A 131 1.84 9.78 12.08
N THR A 132 2.63 8.85 12.62
CA THR A 132 2.13 7.61 13.22
C THR A 132 1.20 7.88 14.41
N ALA A 133 1.53 8.87 15.25
CA ALA A 133 0.68 9.28 16.37
C ALA A 133 -0.65 9.87 15.87
N CYS A 134 -0.61 10.77 14.88
CA CYS A 134 -1.80 11.35 14.28
C CYS A 134 -2.70 10.29 13.63
N VAL A 135 -2.12 9.37 12.85
CA VAL A 135 -2.85 8.27 12.22
C VAL A 135 -3.43 7.34 13.28
N SER A 136 -2.70 7.04 14.36
CA SER A 136 -3.22 6.22 15.45
C SER A 136 -4.43 6.86 16.14
N ALA A 137 -4.42 8.18 16.37
CA ALA A 137 -5.56 8.90 16.93
C ALA A 137 -6.76 8.88 15.98
N PHE A 138 -6.52 9.11 14.69
CA PHE A 138 -7.56 9.01 13.66
C PHE A 138 -8.19 7.61 13.60
N LEU A 139 -7.37 6.55 13.68
CA LEU A 139 -7.84 5.17 13.68
C LEU A 139 -8.72 4.86 14.89
N VAL A 140 -8.42 5.41 16.07
CA VAL A 140 -9.28 5.25 17.25
C VAL A 140 -10.65 5.90 17.05
N VAL A 141 -10.71 7.09 16.43
CA VAL A 141 -11.99 7.74 16.10
C VAL A 141 -12.76 6.94 15.05
N LEU A 142 -12.06 6.49 14.01
CA LEU A 142 -12.63 5.67 12.94
C LEU A 142 -13.22 4.36 13.50
N LEU A 143 -12.57 3.75 14.50
CA LEU A 143 -13.05 2.54 15.16
C LEU A 143 -14.44 2.73 15.80
N LEU A 144 -14.64 3.84 16.51
CA LEU A 144 -15.93 4.13 17.15
C LEU A 144 -17.04 4.30 16.10
N PHE A 145 -16.75 5.02 15.02
CA PHE A 145 -17.69 5.21 13.92
C PHE A 145 -17.98 3.91 13.15
N TRP A 146 -16.96 3.05 13.01
CA TRP A 146 -17.06 1.80 12.25
C TRP A 146 -18.06 0.82 12.86
N SER A 147 -18.10 0.68 14.19
CA SER A 147 -19.05 -0.21 14.87
C SER A 147 -20.50 0.16 14.55
N THR A 148 -20.81 1.46 14.53
CA THR A 148 -22.13 1.98 14.14
C THR A 148 -22.42 1.70 12.66
N ALA A 149 -21.44 1.88 11.78
CA ALA A 149 -21.60 1.59 10.35
C ALA A 149 -21.95 0.11 10.10
N VAL A 150 -21.26 -0.82 10.78
CA VAL A 150 -21.53 -2.26 10.67
C VAL A 150 -22.95 -2.60 11.15
N ALA A 151 -23.40 -2.03 12.27
CA ALA A 151 -24.76 -2.24 12.77
C ALA A 151 -25.81 -1.73 11.77
N SER A 152 -25.60 -0.53 11.21
CA SER A 152 -26.51 0.03 10.21
C SER A 152 -26.60 -0.84 8.95
N LEU A 153 -25.49 -1.41 8.49
CA LEU A 153 -25.45 -2.30 7.33
C LEU A 153 -26.32 -3.55 7.54
N GLN A 154 -26.32 -4.10 8.75
CA GLN A 154 -27.17 -5.24 9.11
C GLN A 154 -28.66 -4.85 9.04
N PHE A 155 -29.04 -3.70 9.62
CA PHE A 155 -30.39 -3.17 9.52
C PHE A 155 -30.84 -2.96 8.06
N TYR A 156 -30.02 -2.30 7.24
CA TYR A 156 -30.34 -2.08 5.84
C TYR A 156 -30.50 -3.39 5.07
N THR A 157 -29.67 -4.40 5.35
CA THR A 157 -29.79 -5.69 4.65
C THR A 157 -31.06 -6.45 5.07
N SER A 158 -31.49 -6.32 6.32
CA SER A 158 -32.76 -6.86 6.81
C SER A 158 -34.00 -6.19 6.18
N GLU A 159 -33.91 -4.90 5.83
CA GLU A 159 -34.98 -4.16 5.14
C GLU A 159 -34.97 -4.37 3.62
N LEU A 160 -33.80 -4.59 3.00
CA LEU A 160 -33.73 -4.88 1.56
C LEU A 160 -34.18 -6.30 1.21
N THR A 161 -34.07 -7.25 2.14
CA THR A 161 -34.47 -8.65 1.92
C THR A 161 -35.96 -8.84 1.62
N PRO A 162 -36.93 -8.16 2.27
CA PRO A 162 -38.36 -8.23 1.92
C PRO A 162 -38.71 -7.56 0.57
N VAL A 163 -37.98 -6.51 0.16
CA VAL A 163 -38.20 -5.83 -1.14
C VAL A 163 -37.72 -6.70 -2.30
N LEU A 164 -36.56 -7.36 -2.14
CA LEU A 164 -36.07 -8.37 -3.08
C LEU A 164 -36.96 -9.63 -3.12
N LEU A 165 -37.62 -9.96 -2.00
CA LEU A 165 -38.56 -11.09 -1.84
C LEU A 165 -39.79 -10.93 -2.73
N HIS A 166 -40.31 -9.70 -2.86
CA HIS A 166 -41.49 -9.44 -3.70
C HIS A 166 -41.18 -9.54 -5.20
N GLY A 167 -39.97 -9.17 -5.63
CA GLY A 167 -39.57 -9.22 -7.04
C GLY A 167 -39.25 -10.61 -7.59
N LEU A 168 -38.97 -11.59 -6.72
CA LEU A 168 -38.58 -12.95 -7.13
C LEU A 168 -39.64 -14.04 -6.87
N ALA A 169 -40.78 -13.67 -6.27
CA ALA A 169 -41.90 -14.59 -6.01
C ALA A 169 -42.51 -15.19 -7.29
N ASP A 170 -42.26 -14.58 -8.46
CA ASP A 170 -42.77 -15.02 -9.76
C ASP A 170 -42.03 -16.24 -10.35
N PHE A 171 -40.89 -16.68 -9.80
CA PHE A 171 -40.06 -17.76 -10.38
C PHE A 171 -40.31 -19.18 -9.82
N GLY A 172 -41.45 -19.43 -9.16
CA GLY A 172 -41.87 -20.79 -8.78
C GLY A 172 -41.05 -21.43 -7.63
N VAL A 173 -41.17 -22.77 -7.50
CA VAL A 173 -40.76 -23.52 -6.28
C VAL A 173 -39.25 -23.70 -6.14
N LEU A 174 -38.52 -23.89 -7.25
CA LEU A 174 -37.04 -23.96 -7.25
C LEU A 174 -36.41 -22.59 -6.92
N GLY A 175 -37.04 -21.51 -7.38
CA GLY A 175 -36.62 -20.14 -7.05
C GLY A 175 -36.67 -19.91 -5.54
N LYS A 176 -37.68 -20.43 -4.83
CA LYS A 176 -37.88 -20.20 -3.40
C LYS A 176 -36.77 -20.74 -2.50
N GLN A 177 -36.19 -21.91 -2.84
CA GLN A 177 -35.06 -22.48 -2.09
C GLN A 177 -33.77 -21.70 -2.34
N LEU A 178 -33.40 -21.49 -3.62
CA LEU A 178 -32.22 -20.70 -3.97
C LEU A 178 -32.31 -19.27 -3.40
N TYR A 179 -33.52 -18.70 -3.41
CA TYR A 179 -33.84 -17.40 -2.84
C TYR A 179 -33.60 -17.34 -1.33
N SER A 180 -34.09 -18.33 -0.57
CA SER A 180 -33.87 -18.39 0.88
C SER A 180 -32.39 -18.53 1.22
N PHE A 181 -31.62 -19.21 0.38
CA PHE A 181 -30.16 -19.24 0.50
C PHE A 181 -29.57 -17.86 0.22
N LEU A 182 -29.86 -17.23 -0.92
CA LEU A 182 -29.30 -15.90 -1.23
C LEU A 182 -29.68 -14.84 -0.18
N ALA A 183 -30.92 -14.83 0.31
CA ALA A 183 -31.38 -13.89 1.33
C ALA A 183 -30.64 -14.03 2.68
N SER A 184 -30.21 -15.24 3.04
CA SER A 184 -29.43 -15.48 4.25
C SER A 184 -27.92 -15.25 4.05
N TYR A 185 -27.40 -15.43 2.84
CA TYR A 185 -25.99 -15.17 2.51
C TYR A 185 -25.69 -13.70 2.16
N LEU A 186 -26.67 -12.93 1.66
CA LEU A 186 -26.47 -11.53 1.25
C LEU A 186 -25.88 -10.63 2.36
N PRO A 187 -26.39 -10.66 3.62
CA PRO A 187 -25.81 -9.88 4.71
C PRO A 187 -24.39 -10.30 5.04
N VAL A 188 -24.11 -11.60 4.98
CA VAL A 188 -22.78 -12.15 5.25
C VAL A 188 -21.79 -11.71 4.18
N LEU A 189 -22.18 -11.79 2.90
CA LEU A 189 -21.37 -11.32 1.77
C LEU A 189 -21.13 -9.81 1.82
N ALA A 190 -22.17 -9.02 2.13
CA ALA A 190 -22.04 -7.57 2.29
C ALA A 190 -21.06 -7.23 3.42
N LEU A 191 -21.13 -7.94 4.54
CA LEU A 191 -20.22 -7.77 5.65
C LEU A 191 -18.78 -8.17 5.30
N ILE A 192 -18.57 -9.29 4.59
CA ILE A 192 -17.23 -9.70 4.12
C ILE A 192 -16.66 -8.65 3.17
N GLY A 193 -17.44 -8.16 2.22
CA GLY A 193 -17.00 -7.12 1.28
C GLY A 193 -16.59 -5.83 2.01
N LEU A 194 -17.39 -5.40 2.98
CA LEU A 194 -17.08 -4.26 3.84
C LEU A 194 -15.79 -4.50 4.64
N GLN A 195 -15.58 -5.71 5.14
CA GLN A 195 -14.39 -6.06 5.92
C GLN A 195 -13.12 -6.13 5.05
N CYS A 196 -13.23 -6.53 3.78
CA CYS A 196 -12.11 -6.51 2.83
C CYS A 196 -11.68 -5.09 2.45
N LEU A 197 -12.57 -4.11 2.55
CA LEU A 197 -12.24 -2.70 2.28
C LEU A 197 -11.29 -2.11 3.34
N LEU A 198 -11.43 -2.51 4.60
CA LEU A 198 -10.63 -2.00 5.72
C LEU A 198 -9.11 -2.11 5.53
N PRO A 199 -8.54 -3.31 5.27
CA PRO A 199 -7.10 -3.46 5.12
C PRO A 199 -6.54 -2.66 3.95
N ALA A 200 -7.31 -2.46 2.87
CA ALA A 200 -6.90 -1.62 1.75
C ALA A 200 -6.77 -0.14 2.17
N VAL A 201 -7.71 0.37 2.98
CA VAL A 201 -7.64 1.74 3.52
C VAL A 201 -6.46 1.90 4.48
N PHE A 202 -6.22 0.91 5.34
CA PHE A 202 -5.07 0.95 6.26
C PHE A 202 -3.73 0.89 5.54
N ASP A 203 -3.62 0.09 4.48
CA ASP A 203 -2.41 0.03 3.65
C ASP A 203 -2.13 1.38 2.98
N PHE A 204 -3.18 2.05 2.47
CA PHE A 204 -3.07 3.39 1.92
C PHE A 204 -2.60 4.42 2.96
N LEU A 205 -3.19 4.40 4.16
CA LEU A 205 -2.79 5.28 5.28
C LEU A 205 -1.33 5.06 5.69
N ALA A 206 -0.91 3.80 5.82
CA ALA A 206 0.43 3.43 6.25
C ALA A 206 1.51 3.81 5.21
N ARG A 207 1.21 3.63 3.91
CA ARG A 207 2.14 3.96 2.82
C ARG A 207 2.31 5.46 2.61
N ASN A 208 1.19 6.19 2.57
CA ASN A 208 1.19 7.57 2.08
C ASN A 208 1.26 8.60 3.21
N ILE A 209 0.71 8.30 4.39
CA ILE A 209 0.60 9.27 5.50
C ILE A 209 1.61 8.96 6.59
N GLU A 210 1.69 7.71 7.08
CA GLU A 210 2.65 7.35 8.14
C GLU A 210 4.10 7.38 7.63
N GLY A 211 4.32 7.13 6.33
CA GLY A 211 5.66 7.16 5.73
C GLY A 211 6.56 6.02 6.20
N ILE A 212 5.99 4.83 6.43
CA ILE A 212 6.76 3.66 6.86
C ILE A 212 7.78 3.27 5.76
N LYS A 213 9.01 2.98 6.18
CA LYS A 213 10.17 2.75 5.29
C LYS A 213 10.19 1.38 4.62
N THR A 214 9.43 0.41 5.14
CA THR A 214 9.54 -1.00 4.77
C THR A 214 8.16 -1.61 4.54
N SER A 215 7.98 -2.37 3.46
CA SER A 215 6.69 -2.97 3.10
C SER A 215 6.25 -4.05 4.07
N SER A 216 7.18 -4.86 4.59
CA SER A 216 6.90 -5.85 5.65
C SER A 216 6.39 -5.20 6.93
N GLN A 217 6.93 -4.03 7.30
CA GLN A 217 6.45 -3.27 8.45
C GLN A 217 5.04 -2.70 8.20
N ILE A 218 4.75 -2.24 6.98
CA ILE A 218 3.41 -1.79 6.57
C ILE A 218 2.41 -2.93 6.71
N GLN A 219 2.69 -4.10 6.15
CA GLN A 219 1.80 -5.25 6.25
C GLN A 219 1.55 -5.66 7.71
N ARG A 220 2.61 -5.68 8.53
CA ARG A 220 2.49 -5.98 9.97
C ARG A 220 1.65 -4.93 10.70
N ARG A 221 1.78 -3.64 10.34
CA ARG A 221 0.97 -2.54 10.89
C ARG A 221 -0.50 -2.73 10.53
N VAL A 222 -0.80 -2.95 9.25
CA VAL A 222 -2.16 -3.17 8.74
C VAL A 222 -2.82 -4.36 9.45
N LEU A 223 -2.12 -5.51 9.52
CA LEU A 223 -2.66 -6.70 10.17
C LEU A 223 -2.95 -6.48 11.66
N ARG A 224 -2.03 -5.84 12.38
CA ARG A 224 -2.21 -5.52 13.81
C ARG A 224 -3.42 -4.61 14.02
N THR A 225 -3.51 -3.51 13.25
CA THR A 225 -4.61 -2.56 13.37
C THR A 225 -5.93 -3.21 13.01
N TYR A 226 -5.98 -4.00 11.93
CA TYR A 226 -7.16 -4.76 11.55
C TYR A 226 -7.64 -5.71 12.65
N PHE A 227 -6.73 -6.47 13.26
CA PHE A 227 -7.06 -7.35 14.37
C PHE A 227 -7.60 -6.57 15.58
N GLN A 228 -6.98 -5.43 15.91
CA GLN A 228 -7.46 -4.54 16.98
C GLN A 228 -8.89 -4.03 16.70
N PHE A 229 -9.20 -3.69 15.45
CA PHE A 229 -10.55 -3.26 15.04
C PHE A 229 -11.59 -4.37 15.20
N GLN A 230 -11.27 -5.59 14.76
CA GLN A 230 -12.16 -6.74 14.91
C GLN A 230 -12.43 -7.07 16.38
N MET A 231 -11.37 -7.12 17.20
CA MET A 231 -11.49 -7.36 18.63
C MET A 231 -12.31 -6.27 19.30
N ALA A 232 -12.00 -5.00 19.07
CA ALA A 232 -12.73 -3.90 19.69
C ALA A 232 -14.21 -3.89 19.28
N THR A 233 -14.52 -4.18 18.01
CA THR A 233 -15.92 -4.28 17.56
C THR A 233 -16.64 -5.43 18.27
N LEU A 234 -16.02 -6.61 18.39
CA LEU A 234 -16.59 -7.73 19.13
C LEU A 234 -16.75 -7.44 20.62
N TYR A 235 -15.77 -6.78 21.24
CA TYR A 235 -15.87 -6.37 22.64
C TYR A 235 -17.03 -5.38 22.83
N VAL A 236 -17.15 -4.35 21.99
CA VAL A 236 -18.23 -3.37 22.10
C VAL A 236 -19.60 -4.03 21.93
N THR A 237 -19.78 -4.93 20.96
CA THR A 237 -21.08 -5.58 20.73
C THR A 237 -21.44 -6.55 21.86
N VAL A 238 -20.52 -7.40 22.30
CA VAL A 238 -20.76 -8.35 23.39
C VAL A 238 -20.97 -7.64 24.72
N PHE A 239 -20.10 -6.68 25.05
CA PHE A 239 -20.16 -5.97 26.32
C PHE A 239 -21.41 -5.07 26.38
N SER A 240 -21.77 -4.39 25.29
CA SER A 240 -23.04 -3.63 25.20
C SER A 240 -24.25 -4.54 25.38
N GLY A 241 -24.27 -5.72 24.73
CA GLY A 241 -25.35 -6.69 24.89
C GLY A 241 -25.48 -7.19 26.34
N SER A 242 -24.37 -7.51 27.01
CA SER A 242 -24.38 -7.97 28.40
C SER A 242 -24.73 -6.86 29.39
N LEU A 243 -24.24 -5.64 29.20
CA LEU A 243 -24.56 -4.49 30.05
C LEU A 243 -26.04 -4.12 29.96
N LEU A 244 -26.60 -4.07 28.75
CA LEU A 244 -28.03 -3.79 28.56
C LEU A 244 -28.90 -4.89 29.15
N SER A 245 -28.51 -6.16 28.99
CA SER A 245 -29.24 -7.29 29.60
C SER A 245 -29.18 -7.23 31.12
N GLY A 246 -28.01 -6.97 31.70
CA GLY A 246 -27.84 -6.81 33.15
C GLY A 246 -28.58 -5.60 33.72
N LEU A 247 -28.59 -4.48 33.01
CA LEU A 247 -29.39 -3.30 33.38
C LEU A 247 -30.89 -3.59 33.31
N CYS A 248 -31.37 -4.22 32.24
CA CYS A 248 -32.77 -4.64 32.13
C CYS A 248 -33.15 -5.62 33.25
N GLU A 249 -32.26 -6.53 33.64
CA GLU A 249 -32.51 -7.48 34.72
C GLU A 249 -32.54 -6.80 36.10
N VAL A 250 -31.64 -5.84 36.37
CA VAL A 250 -31.66 -5.01 37.58
C VAL A 250 -32.92 -4.14 37.64
N LEU A 251 -33.38 -3.61 36.49
CA LEU A 251 -34.59 -2.79 36.42
C LEU A 251 -35.86 -3.62 36.60
N GLN A 252 -35.89 -4.86 36.10
CA GLN A 252 -37.03 -5.78 36.22
C GLN A 252 -37.10 -6.50 37.57
N LYS A 253 -35.97 -6.67 38.28
CA LYS A 253 -35.91 -7.31 39.60
C LYS A 253 -35.06 -6.50 40.59
N PRO A 254 -35.59 -5.42 41.17
CA PRO A 254 -34.86 -4.58 42.14
C PRO A 254 -34.53 -5.28 43.47
N THR A 255 -35.04 -6.50 43.72
CA THR A 255 -34.96 -7.16 45.03
C THR A 255 -33.69 -8.00 45.24
N ASN A 256 -32.90 -8.31 44.20
CA ASN A 256 -31.73 -9.21 44.31
C ASN A 256 -30.36 -8.49 44.35
N VAL A 257 -30.33 -7.16 44.34
CA VAL A 257 -29.07 -6.38 44.36
C VAL A 257 -28.23 -6.59 45.62
N PHE A 258 -28.83 -7.06 46.71
CA PHE A 258 -28.14 -7.27 47.99
C PHE A 258 -27.62 -8.71 48.22
N PHE A 259 -27.90 -9.67 47.33
CA PHE A 259 -27.46 -11.07 47.55
C PHE A 259 -26.16 -11.44 46.81
N ILE A 260 -25.60 -10.52 46.01
CA ILE A 260 -24.41 -10.74 45.17
C ILE A 260 -23.16 -9.99 45.69
N LEU A 261 -23.26 -9.32 46.85
CA LEU A 261 -22.13 -8.69 47.53
C LEU A 261 -21.59 -9.58 48.65
#